data_AF-A0A1J4JMF4-F1
#
_entry.id   AF-A0A1J4JMF4-F1
#
_cell.length_a   1.000
_cell.length_b   1.000
_cell.length_c   1.000
_cell.angle_alpha   90.00
_cell.angle_beta   90.00
_cell.angle_gamma   90.00
#
_symmetry.space_group_name_H-M   'P 1'
#
loop_
_entity.id
_entity.type
_entity.pdbx_description
1 polymer ?
#
loop_
_entity_poly.entity_id
_entity_poly.type
_entity_poly.pdbx_seq_one_letter_code
_entity_poly.pdbx_strand_id
1 'polypeptide(L)'
;MSDFEQPSADANGENQQMEQNDESVAQNLEQIHNNINSSLTGTSQAPPPQTNSKNDASNMSSSISSTSSSSSASPRPPNADGQQENITKKGKSEEGEPCCGYSESEIDQHIEELINRFQPPPHEFRNPILQLLNRRRVAAVVDGDYDCAEQQDKALQVYYMVIQMEENQLNEDNRFDILYNRWQQLQKEHKDISDKWDKKIADFNEEEDKKYNELLQKQKEEQDHFKEQWNDPNYLRPFNKPSPKLMQLREQEKAMAISRMYQKAKDMKMVADKLQKEETALAQQKIARQMELEWGRMMERQENDRKKFQYHREKQLSVIQAQKQIDLKPTENAINQIKTKKGLLGSTKQSSLTITRSAQENAIEAQSPRTHQKYAMFRSEKKKTKLDVQPVKNPVLTTGRRSQTKSKTQTTKSQANSSRQSQPKETQKQSTEEENQQQEQEQQQEQEQQQEQEQQQEEEQQQEQEHQEQQQEQEQQEQEQQEQEQQEQEQQEQPETNEQNQENQNEQITEGNNDAPQVPAINNPLNKLMDDVTDPLVTDGQKPASGAQSPKSPQSQKSVSSSKSSPKSPKSPQAPSSQ
;
A
#
# COMPACT_ATOMS: atom_id res chain seq x y z
N MET A 1 22.78 2.01 -53.78
CA MET A 1 23.51 2.25 -52.52
C MET A 1 22.88 3.49 -51.96
N SER A 2 21.90 3.25 -51.09
CA SER A 2 20.64 3.99 -51.09
C SER A 2 19.81 3.41 -49.95
N ASP A 3 20.27 3.70 -48.73
CA ASP A 3 19.65 3.25 -47.50
C ASP A 3 18.71 4.35 -47.01
N PHE A 4 17.50 3.95 -46.65
CA PHE A 4 16.36 4.84 -46.41
C PHE A 4 15.81 4.49 -45.02
N GLU A 5 16.23 5.25 -44.01
CA GLU A 5 15.82 5.01 -42.63
C GLU A 5 14.31 5.27 -42.46
N GLN A 6 13.57 4.22 -42.09
CA GLN A 6 12.19 4.34 -41.63
C GLN A 6 12.17 4.36 -40.09
N PRO A 7 11.30 5.16 -39.45
CA PRO A 7 11.10 5.08 -38.01
C PRO A 7 10.32 3.80 -37.66
N SER A 8 10.80 3.07 -36.64
CA SER A 8 10.06 1.95 -36.03
C SER A 8 8.83 2.44 -35.25
N ALA A 9 7.83 1.58 -35.09
CA ALA A 9 6.47 1.96 -34.67
C ALA A 9 5.94 1.12 -33.50
N ASP A 10 6.80 0.82 -32.53
CA ASP A 10 6.51 -0.05 -31.38
C ASP A 10 6.29 0.77 -30.10
N ALA A 11 5.01 1.05 -29.78
CA ALA A 11 4.63 1.89 -28.64
C ALA A 11 3.22 1.57 -28.07
N ASN A 12 2.76 0.31 -28.16
CA ASN A 12 1.38 -0.07 -27.80
C ASN A 12 1.23 -1.34 -26.92
N GLY A 13 2.31 -2.01 -26.52
CA GLY A 13 2.22 -3.26 -25.73
C GLY A 13 1.98 -3.09 -24.22
N GLU A 14 2.29 -1.92 -23.67
CA GLU A 14 2.57 -1.71 -22.23
C GLU A 14 1.33 -1.62 -21.32
N ASN A 15 0.13 -1.98 -21.80
CA ASN A 15 -1.15 -1.55 -21.20
C ASN A 15 -2.16 -2.67 -20.87
N GLN A 16 -1.70 -3.92 -20.71
CA GLN A 16 -2.54 -5.05 -20.27
C GLN A 16 -2.02 -5.85 -19.06
N GLN A 17 -0.71 -5.86 -18.77
CA GLN A 17 -0.18 -6.54 -17.57
C GLN A 17 -0.51 -5.81 -16.24
N MET A 18 -0.94 -4.54 -16.29
CA MET A 18 -1.24 -3.77 -15.08
C MET A 18 -2.59 -4.17 -14.45
N GLU A 19 -3.66 -4.38 -15.25
CA GLU A 19 -5.02 -4.60 -14.74
C GLU A 19 -5.18 -5.91 -13.92
N GLN A 20 -4.33 -6.92 -14.11
CA GLN A 20 -4.39 -8.17 -13.32
C GLN A 20 -3.74 -8.06 -11.92
N ASN A 21 -2.80 -7.15 -11.72
CA ASN A 21 -2.19 -6.95 -10.40
C ASN A 21 -3.14 -6.23 -9.44
N ASP A 22 -3.92 -5.27 -9.95
CA ASP A 22 -4.80 -4.40 -9.14
C ASP A 22 -5.93 -5.14 -8.40
N GLU A 23 -6.51 -6.22 -8.97
CA GLU A 23 -7.54 -7.00 -8.27
C GLU A 23 -6.99 -7.70 -7.01
N SER A 24 -5.74 -8.16 -7.04
CA SER A 24 -5.09 -8.78 -5.87
C SER A 24 -4.85 -7.77 -4.74
N VAL A 25 -4.43 -6.56 -5.10
CA VAL A 25 -4.20 -5.43 -4.17
C VAL A 25 -5.52 -4.95 -3.58
N ALA A 26 -6.59 -4.88 -4.39
CA ALA A 26 -7.92 -4.48 -3.95
C ALA A 26 -8.49 -5.40 -2.85
N GLN A 27 -8.37 -6.74 -3.00
CA GLN A 27 -8.84 -7.69 -1.99
C GLN A 27 -8.04 -7.60 -0.67
N ASN A 28 -6.75 -7.28 -0.73
CA ASN A 28 -5.91 -7.11 0.45
C ASN A 28 -6.22 -5.79 1.19
N LEU A 29 -6.40 -4.69 0.44
CA LEU A 29 -6.82 -3.39 0.99
C LEU A 29 -8.17 -3.47 1.74
N GLU A 30 -9.14 -4.25 1.24
CA GLU A 30 -10.43 -4.40 1.91
C GLU A 30 -10.33 -5.15 3.25
N GLN A 31 -9.38 -6.09 3.40
CA GLN A 31 -9.07 -6.68 4.71
C GLN A 31 -8.42 -5.65 5.65
N ILE A 32 -7.49 -4.85 5.15
CA ILE A 32 -6.80 -3.79 5.93
C ILE A 32 -7.80 -2.74 6.44
N HIS A 33 -8.75 -2.30 5.60
CA HIS A 33 -9.79 -1.34 5.97
C HIS A 33 -10.69 -1.83 7.11
N ASN A 34 -11.09 -3.11 7.08
CA ASN A 34 -11.87 -3.72 8.16
C ASN A 34 -11.06 -3.81 9.47
N ASN A 35 -9.74 -4.02 9.37
CA ASN A 35 -8.87 -4.15 10.54
C ASN A 35 -8.56 -2.78 11.19
N ILE A 36 -8.26 -1.73 10.41
CA ILE A 36 -7.96 -0.38 10.92
C ILE A 36 -9.14 0.21 11.71
N ASN A 37 -10.36 0.09 11.20
CA ASN A 37 -11.56 0.59 11.88
C ASN A 37 -11.84 -0.10 13.24
N SER A 38 -11.32 -1.31 13.46
CA SER A 38 -11.44 -2.02 14.74
C SER A 38 -10.52 -1.47 15.84
N SER A 39 -9.42 -0.78 15.46
CA SER A 39 -8.34 -0.42 16.38
C SER A 39 -8.47 0.96 17.03
N LEU A 40 -9.45 1.78 16.62
CA LEU A 40 -9.48 3.23 16.91
C LEU A 40 -10.51 3.66 17.97
N THR A 41 -11.36 2.75 18.47
CA THR A 41 -12.42 3.05 19.46
C THR A 41 -12.07 2.62 20.90
N GLY A 42 -10.88 2.05 21.13
CA GLY A 42 -10.46 1.44 22.39
C GLY A 42 -9.94 2.39 23.49
N THR A 43 -10.34 3.66 23.53
CA THR A 43 -9.83 4.63 24.53
C THR A 43 -10.60 4.52 25.85
N SER A 44 -9.96 3.94 26.87
CA SER A 44 -10.54 3.77 28.21
C SER A 44 -10.74 5.10 28.94
N GLN A 45 -11.91 5.31 29.55
CA GLN A 45 -12.20 6.49 30.37
C GLN A 45 -11.47 6.44 31.71
N ALA A 46 -10.70 7.49 32.01
CA ALA A 46 -10.24 7.82 33.36
C ALA A 46 -10.90 9.13 33.83
N PRO A 47 -11.29 9.28 35.11
CA PRO A 47 -12.01 10.45 35.58
C PRO A 47 -11.11 11.69 35.72
N PRO A 48 -11.64 12.91 35.48
CA PRO A 48 -10.86 14.14 35.53
C PRO A 48 -10.54 14.59 36.98
N PRO A 49 -9.35 15.18 37.23
CA PRO A 49 -9.03 15.78 38.52
C PRO A 49 -9.78 17.11 38.73
N GLN A 50 -10.28 17.34 39.94
CA GLN A 50 -10.88 18.63 40.32
C GLN A 50 -9.79 19.66 40.66
N THR A 51 -9.82 20.83 40.02
CA THR A 51 -8.92 21.96 40.34
C THR A 51 -9.71 23.23 40.69
N ASN A 52 -9.65 23.65 41.96
CA ASN A 52 -10.24 24.90 42.43
C ASN A 52 -9.33 26.11 42.12
N SER A 53 -9.79 27.02 41.26
CA SER A 53 -9.49 28.46 41.28
C SER A 53 -10.66 29.17 40.59
N LYS A 54 -11.47 29.97 41.28
CA LYS A 54 -11.19 31.36 41.71
C LYS A 54 -10.83 32.29 40.55
N ASN A 55 -11.88 32.97 40.09
CA ASN A 55 -11.96 34.36 39.65
C ASN A 55 -10.65 35.09 39.31
N ASP A 56 -10.59 35.62 38.09
CA ASP A 56 -10.59 37.09 37.93
C ASP A 56 -11.27 37.47 36.60
N ALA A 57 -11.69 38.73 36.46
CA ALA A 57 -12.62 39.15 35.40
C ALA A 57 -12.15 40.37 34.58
N SER A 58 -11.96 40.16 33.28
CA SER A 58 -12.02 41.18 32.22
C SER A 58 -12.37 40.47 30.90
N ASN A 59 -13.44 40.80 30.17
CA ASN A 59 -13.94 42.09 29.68
C ASN A 59 -13.13 42.65 28.50
N MET A 60 -13.42 42.16 27.30
CA MET A 60 -13.29 42.90 26.04
C MET A 60 -14.38 42.45 25.06
N SER A 61 -14.93 43.40 24.29
CA SER A 61 -16.11 43.18 23.44
C SER A 61 -15.83 43.48 21.96
N SER A 62 -16.16 42.54 21.09
CA SER A 62 -16.40 42.76 19.65
C SER A 62 -17.17 41.55 19.11
N SER A 63 -18.41 41.60 18.59
CA SER A 63 -19.16 42.64 17.84
C SER A 63 -18.86 42.70 16.33
N ILE A 64 -19.13 41.59 15.65
CA ILE A 64 -19.60 41.52 14.25
C ILE A 64 -20.36 40.18 14.10
N SER A 65 -21.39 39.98 13.28
CA SER A 65 -22.42 40.80 12.63
C SER A 65 -23.12 39.80 11.69
N SER A 66 -24.45 39.73 11.68
CA SER A 66 -25.19 38.64 11.01
C SER A 66 -25.85 39.06 9.69
N THR A 67 -25.60 38.30 8.62
CA THR A 67 -26.32 38.31 7.33
C THR A 67 -26.35 36.87 6.80
N SER A 68 -27.47 36.15 6.70
CA SER A 68 -28.76 36.37 5.99
C SER A 68 -28.82 35.64 4.63
N SER A 69 -29.32 34.41 4.68
CA SER A 69 -30.21 33.76 3.69
C SER A 69 -30.40 34.40 2.30
N SER A 70 -30.01 33.66 1.27
CA SER A 70 -30.69 33.55 -0.03
C SER A 70 -30.46 32.12 -0.58
N SER A 71 -31.40 31.37 -1.17
CA SER A 71 -32.59 31.65 -2.00
C SER A 71 -32.30 31.92 -3.49
N SER A 72 -31.58 31.00 -4.13
CA SER A 72 -31.35 30.98 -5.58
C SER A 72 -32.62 30.61 -6.37
N ALA A 73 -33.35 31.62 -6.82
CA ALA A 73 -34.51 31.45 -7.72
C ALA A 73 -34.09 31.43 -9.20
N SER A 74 -34.89 30.78 -10.05
CA SER A 74 -34.59 30.59 -11.48
C SER A 74 -34.58 31.89 -12.29
N PRO A 75 -33.62 32.09 -13.21
CA PRO A 75 -33.70 33.15 -14.21
C PRO A 75 -34.75 32.76 -15.28
N ARG A 76 -35.83 33.54 -15.37
CA ARG A 76 -36.84 33.44 -16.43
C ARG A 76 -36.54 34.52 -17.47
N PRO A 77 -36.44 34.21 -18.78
CA PRO A 77 -36.18 35.24 -19.79
C PRO A 77 -37.35 36.24 -19.87
N PRO A 78 -37.09 37.53 -20.13
CA PRO A 78 -38.13 38.56 -20.17
C PRO A 78 -38.93 38.50 -21.48
N ASN A 79 -40.26 38.65 -21.38
CA ASN A 79 -41.09 38.98 -22.53
C ASN A 79 -40.76 40.41 -23.00
N ALA A 80 -40.31 40.55 -24.25
CA ALA A 80 -40.27 41.84 -24.93
C ALA A 80 -41.61 42.09 -25.64
N ASP A 81 -42.50 42.83 -25.00
CA ASP A 81 -43.75 43.31 -25.60
C ASP A 81 -43.41 44.49 -26.56
N GLY A 82 -43.80 44.38 -27.83
CA GLY A 82 -42.93 44.88 -28.92
C GLY A 82 -43.60 45.27 -30.25
N GLN A 83 -44.77 45.91 -30.18
CA GLN A 83 -45.42 46.70 -31.24
C GLN A 83 -45.72 46.02 -32.61
N GLN A 84 -47.01 45.99 -32.94
CA GLN A 84 -47.50 45.75 -34.29
C GLN A 84 -47.40 47.03 -35.14
N GLU A 85 -46.56 47.05 -36.19
CA GLU A 85 -46.69 48.06 -37.26
C GLU A 85 -47.35 47.46 -38.52
N ASN A 86 -48.42 48.10 -38.98
CA ASN A 86 -49.12 47.73 -40.21
C ASN A 86 -48.39 48.29 -41.44
N ILE A 87 -47.59 47.47 -42.14
CA ILE A 87 -47.06 47.85 -43.47
C ILE A 87 -47.95 47.28 -44.57
N THR A 88 -49.08 47.95 -44.79
CA THR A 88 -49.97 47.70 -45.93
C THR A 88 -49.32 48.19 -47.22
N LYS A 89 -48.55 47.34 -47.92
CA LYS A 89 -48.08 47.62 -49.28
C LYS A 89 -48.74 46.69 -50.30
N LYS A 90 -49.26 47.32 -51.36
CA LYS A 90 -50.15 46.74 -52.37
C LYS A 90 -49.58 47.01 -53.76
N GLY A 91 -49.50 45.98 -54.58
CA GLY A 91 -48.82 46.01 -55.87
C GLY A 91 -47.34 45.62 -55.75
N LYS A 92 -46.71 45.12 -56.82
CA LYS A 92 -47.18 45.06 -58.21
C LYS A 92 -46.74 43.73 -58.84
N SER A 93 -47.59 43.16 -59.69
CA SER A 93 -47.30 41.95 -60.45
C SER A 93 -46.31 42.24 -61.59
N GLU A 94 -45.12 41.66 -61.53
CA GLU A 94 -44.16 41.61 -62.64
C GLU A 94 -43.36 40.29 -62.52
N GLU A 95 -43.70 39.35 -63.41
CA GLU A 95 -42.87 38.27 -63.97
C GLU A 95 -41.80 37.57 -63.10
N GLY A 96 -42.27 36.65 -62.25
CA GLY A 96 -41.83 35.24 -62.36
C GLY A 96 -40.35 34.88 -62.10
N GLU A 97 -39.67 35.52 -61.14
CA GLU A 97 -38.37 35.01 -60.67
C GLU A 97 -38.49 33.55 -60.17
N PRO A 98 -37.61 32.63 -60.60
CA PRO A 98 -37.57 31.27 -60.07
C PRO A 98 -37.13 31.32 -58.59
N CYS A 99 -38.04 30.92 -57.69
CA CYS A 99 -37.91 31.08 -56.23
C CYS A 99 -36.72 30.32 -55.59
N CYS A 100 -36.02 29.50 -56.37
CA CYS A 100 -34.69 28.99 -56.05
C CYS A 100 -33.84 29.01 -57.33
N GLY A 101 -32.58 29.45 -57.22
CA GLY A 101 -31.67 29.63 -58.35
C GLY A 101 -31.04 28.35 -58.90
N TYR A 102 -31.65 27.19 -58.60
CA TYR A 102 -31.19 25.87 -59.01
C TYR A 102 -32.02 25.37 -60.19
N SER A 103 -31.39 24.72 -61.17
CA SER A 103 -32.14 24.05 -62.23
C SER A 103 -32.82 22.78 -61.70
N GLU A 104 -33.98 22.43 -62.25
CA GLU A 104 -34.68 21.21 -61.85
C GLU A 104 -33.82 19.95 -62.09
N SER A 105 -32.90 20.01 -63.07
CA SER A 105 -31.93 18.95 -63.37
C SER A 105 -30.87 18.72 -62.28
N GLU A 106 -30.46 19.76 -61.54
CA GLU A 106 -29.50 19.62 -60.43
C GLU A 106 -30.20 19.04 -59.19
N ILE A 107 -31.46 19.46 -58.95
CA ILE A 107 -32.31 18.88 -57.91
C ILE A 107 -32.57 17.39 -58.21
N ASP A 108 -32.80 17.04 -59.47
CA ASP A 108 -32.98 15.66 -59.92
C ASP A 108 -31.72 14.80 -59.78
N GLN A 109 -30.54 15.34 -60.11
CA GLN A 109 -29.28 14.62 -59.87
C GLN A 109 -29.10 14.28 -58.38
N HIS A 110 -29.39 15.21 -57.47
CA HIS A 110 -29.32 14.93 -56.04
C HIS A 110 -30.43 13.97 -55.54
N ILE A 111 -31.59 13.92 -56.20
CA ILE A 111 -32.60 12.87 -55.96
C ILE A 111 -32.09 11.51 -56.41
N GLU A 112 -31.42 11.41 -57.56
CA GLU A 112 -30.79 10.15 -58.02
C GLU A 112 -29.62 9.74 -57.12
N GLU A 113 -28.78 10.66 -56.65
CA GLU A 113 -27.69 10.37 -55.71
C GLU A 113 -28.22 9.89 -54.35
N LEU A 114 -29.28 10.52 -53.84
CA LEU A 114 -29.99 10.07 -52.64
C LEU A 114 -30.52 8.64 -52.80
N ILE A 115 -31.26 8.35 -53.88
CA ILE A 115 -31.92 7.05 -54.09
C ILE A 115 -30.88 5.94 -54.35
N ASN A 116 -29.86 6.21 -55.17
CA ASN A 116 -28.91 5.19 -55.63
C ASN A 116 -27.69 5.01 -54.71
N ARG A 117 -27.36 6.01 -53.86
CA ARG A 117 -26.16 5.99 -53.00
C ARG A 117 -26.44 6.20 -51.52
N PHE A 118 -27.68 6.53 -51.12
CA PHE A 118 -28.05 6.91 -49.75
C PHE A 118 -27.21 8.06 -49.18
N GLN A 119 -26.69 8.93 -50.06
CA GLN A 119 -25.87 10.08 -49.68
C GLN A 119 -26.77 11.26 -49.27
N PRO A 120 -26.52 11.92 -48.12
CA PRO A 120 -27.31 13.08 -47.71
C PRO A 120 -27.12 14.26 -48.68
N PRO A 121 -28.22 14.86 -49.18
CA PRO A 121 -28.13 16.02 -50.05
C PRO A 121 -27.65 17.25 -49.24
N PRO A 122 -26.86 18.16 -49.85
CA PRO A 122 -26.37 19.34 -49.16
C PRO A 122 -27.51 20.18 -48.58
N HIS A 123 -27.26 20.83 -47.44
CA HIS A 123 -28.27 21.58 -46.67
C HIS A 123 -29.12 22.54 -47.52
N GLU A 124 -28.52 23.13 -48.56
CA GLU A 124 -29.14 24.08 -49.49
C GLU A 124 -30.19 23.43 -50.41
N PHE A 125 -30.01 22.16 -50.78
CA PHE A 125 -30.90 21.41 -51.68
C PHE A 125 -32.01 20.65 -50.95
N ARG A 126 -31.89 20.42 -49.64
CA ARG A 126 -32.87 19.66 -48.83
C ARG A 126 -34.32 20.14 -49.01
N ASN A 127 -34.55 21.44 -48.89
CA ASN A 127 -35.89 22.02 -49.02
C ASN A 127 -36.41 22.02 -50.49
N PRO A 128 -35.62 22.43 -51.51
CA PRO A 128 -35.97 22.23 -52.91
C PRO A 128 -36.33 20.78 -53.29
N ILE A 129 -35.54 19.79 -52.86
CA ILE A 129 -35.80 18.36 -53.10
C ILE A 129 -37.15 17.95 -52.49
N LEU A 130 -37.38 18.27 -51.21
CA LEU A 130 -38.62 17.92 -50.52
C LEU A 130 -39.86 18.56 -51.17
N GLN A 131 -39.73 19.80 -51.67
CA GLN A 131 -40.79 20.47 -52.43
C GLN A 131 -41.03 19.83 -53.80
N LEU A 132 -39.97 19.46 -54.52
CA LEU A 132 -40.07 18.85 -55.85
C LEU A 132 -40.70 17.46 -55.81
N LEU A 133 -40.27 16.59 -54.88
CA LEU A 133 -40.85 15.26 -54.66
C LEU A 133 -42.35 15.36 -54.32
N ASN A 134 -42.73 16.30 -53.44
CA ASN A 134 -44.15 16.54 -53.12
C ASN A 134 -44.93 17.05 -54.33
N ARG A 135 -44.37 17.98 -55.13
CA ARG A 135 -45.01 18.49 -56.35
C ARG A 135 -45.27 17.37 -57.36
N ARG A 136 -44.27 16.52 -57.60
CA ARG A 136 -44.35 15.38 -58.55
C ARG A 136 -45.34 14.33 -58.08
N ARG A 137 -45.34 13.98 -56.80
CA ARG A 137 -46.34 13.07 -56.21
C ARG A 137 -47.78 13.60 -56.40
N VAL A 138 -48.02 14.87 -56.10
CA VAL A 138 -49.36 15.47 -56.24
C VAL A 138 -49.79 15.54 -57.69
N ALA A 139 -48.88 15.86 -58.63
CA ALA A 139 -49.16 15.84 -60.06
C ALA A 139 -49.56 14.42 -60.52
N ALA A 140 -48.76 13.39 -60.21
CA ALA A 140 -49.04 12.01 -60.57
C ALA A 140 -50.40 11.51 -60.03
N VAL A 141 -50.76 11.87 -58.79
CA VAL A 141 -52.09 11.56 -58.21
C VAL A 141 -53.25 12.29 -58.92
N VAL A 142 -53.02 13.50 -59.43
CA VAL A 142 -54.03 14.27 -60.20
C VAL A 142 -54.20 13.71 -61.62
N ASP A 143 -53.09 13.31 -62.26
CA ASP A 143 -53.07 12.74 -63.61
C ASP A 143 -53.53 11.26 -63.63
N GLY A 144 -53.58 10.60 -62.47
CA GLY A 144 -54.04 9.21 -62.29
C GLY A 144 -52.92 8.16 -62.39
N ASP A 145 -51.65 8.58 -62.39
CA ASP A 145 -50.49 7.71 -62.39
C ASP A 145 -50.08 7.36 -60.94
N TYR A 146 -50.67 6.27 -60.43
CA TYR A 146 -50.41 5.79 -59.07
C TYR A 146 -49.02 5.17 -58.91
N ASP A 147 -48.41 4.65 -59.98
CA ASP A 147 -47.11 4.00 -59.92
C ASP A 147 -45.99 5.05 -59.78
N CYS A 148 -46.06 6.15 -60.54
CA CYS A 148 -45.20 7.31 -60.33
C CYS A 148 -45.41 7.93 -58.94
N ALA A 149 -46.66 8.05 -58.46
CA ALA A 149 -46.93 8.57 -57.12
C ALA A 149 -46.28 7.73 -56.01
N GLU A 150 -46.36 6.39 -56.12
CA GLU A 150 -45.72 5.45 -55.19
C GLU A 150 -44.18 5.55 -55.25
N GLN A 151 -43.59 5.72 -56.44
CA GLN A 151 -42.15 5.93 -56.58
C GLN A 151 -41.68 7.24 -55.93
N GLN A 152 -42.46 8.33 -56.04
CA GLN A 152 -42.14 9.59 -55.35
C GLN A 152 -42.25 9.47 -53.83
N ASP A 153 -43.24 8.72 -53.29
CA ASP A 153 -43.31 8.46 -51.85
C ASP A 153 -42.16 7.57 -51.35
N LYS A 154 -41.72 6.58 -52.14
CA LYS A 154 -40.51 5.78 -51.85
C LYS A 154 -39.25 6.65 -51.78
N ALA A 155 -39.05 7.54 -52.75
CA ALA A 155 -37.94 8.50 -52.74
C ALA A 155 -37.98 9.43 -51.51
N LEU A 156 -39.18 9.89 -51.14
CA LEU A 156 -39.41 10.77 -49.99
C LEU A 156 -39.22 10.05 -48.64
N GLN A 157 -39.49 8.74 -48.57
CA GLN A 157 -39.14 7.89 -47.43
C GLN A 157 -37.62 7.71 -47.30
N VAL A 158 -36.91 7.44 -48.40
CA VAL A 158 -35.43 7.38 -48.40
C VAL A 158 -34.83 8.72 -47.98
N TYR A 159 -35.40 9.84 -48.44
CA TYR A 159 -34.98 11.19 -48.04
C TYR A 159 -35.01 11.38 -46.52
N TYR A 160 -36.13 11.09 -45.86
CA TYR A 160 -36.20 11.21 -44.39
C TYR A 160 -35.25 10.25 -43.67
N MET A 161 -35.09 9.01 -44.17
CA MET A 161 -34.17 8.04 -43.57
C MET A 161 -32.71 8.52 -43.62
N VAL A 162 -32.27 9.06 -44.76
CA VAL A 162 -30.89 9.54 -44.93
C VAL A 162 -30.62 10.80 -44.11
N ILE A 163 -31.56 11.76 -44.09
CA ILE A 163 -31.41 12.97 -43.24
C ILE A 163 -31.40 12.59 -41.75
N GLN A 164 -32.25 11.65 -41.31
CA GLN A 164 -32.22 11.16 -39.93
C GLN A 164 -30.90 10.44 -39.60
N MET A 165 -30.31 9.71 -40.56
CA MET A 165 -29.01 9.06 -40.38
C MET A 165 -27.88 10.10 -40.23
N GLU A 166 -27.89 11.17 -41.01
CA GLU A 166 -26.93 12.28 -40.90
C GLU A 166 -27.08 13.05 -39.59
N GLU A 167 -28.31 13.36 -39.17
CA GLU A 167 -28.57 13.99 -37.86
C GLU A 167 -28.13 13.08 -36.70
N ASN A 168 -28.35 11.77 -36.79
CA ASN A 168 -27.82 10.81 -35.81
C ASN A 168 -26.28 10.82 -35.78
N GLN A 169 -25.62 10.81 -36.95
CA GLN A 169 -24.16 10.83 -37.05
C GLN A 169 -23.56 12.10 -36.42
N LEU A 170 -24.11 13.29 -36.75
CA LEU A 170 -23.70 14.55 -36.12
C LEU A 170 -23.92 14.55 -34.60
N ASN A 171 -24.99 13.91 -34.11
CA ASN A 171 -25.22 13.74 -32.67
C ASN A 171 -24.23 12.75 -32.02
N GLU A 172 -23.77 11.72 -32.73
CA GLU A 172 -22.72 10.80 -32.26
C GLU A 172 -21.34 11.46 -32.24
N ASP A 173 -20.98 12.26 -33.24
CA ASP A 173 -19.73 13.02 -33.30
C ASP A 173 -19.67 14.05 -32.15
N ASN A 174 -20.72 14.86 -31.97
CA ASN A 174 -20.80 15.81 -30.84
C ASN A 174 -20.72 15.08 -29.47
N ARG A 175 -21.32 13.90 -29.35
CA ARG A 175 -21.25 13.06 -28.14
C ARG A 175 -19.85 12.47 -27.94
N PHE A 176 -19.13 12.12 -29.00
CA PHE A 176 -17.76 11.66 -28.95
C PHE A 176 -16.83 12.75 -28.42
N ASP A 177 -16.93 13.98 -28.94
CA ASP A 177 -16.14 15.11 -28.47
C ASP A 177 -16.38 15.43 -26.99
N ILE A 178 -17.64 15.40 -26.53
CA ILE A 178 -17.98 15.61 -25.11
C ILE A 178 -17.32 14.52 -24.23
N LEU A 179 -17.37 13.26 -24.66
CA LEU A 179 -16.75 12.14 -23.94
C LEU A 179 -15.21 12.21 -23.96
N TYR A 180 -14.62 12.61 -25.09
CA TYR A 180 -13.17 12.74 -25.24
C TYR A 180 -12.59 13.88 -24.40
N ASN A 181 -13.23 15.06 -24.41
CA ASN A 181 -12.86 16.18 -23.54
C ASN A 181 -12.98 15.81 -22.06
N ARG A 182 -14.05 15.12 -21.64
CA ARG A 182 -14.19 14.67 -20.24
C ARG A 182 -13.17 13.59 -19.87
N TRP A 183 -12.78 12.71 -20.81
CA TRP A 183 -11.70 11.75 -20.59
C TRP A 183 -10.34 12.42 -20.44
N GLN A 184 -9.99 13.41 -21.28
CA GLN A 184 -8.76 14.19 -21.12
C GLN A 184 -8.73 14.90 -19.75
N GLN A 185 -9.85 15.50 -19.33
CA GLN A 185 -9.96 16.13 -18.01
C GLN A 185 -9.72 15.13 -16.89
N LEU A 186 -10.33 13.93 -16.95
CA LEU A 186 -10.16 12.88 -15.95
C LEU A 186 -8.72 12.34 -15.90
N GLN A 187 -8.06 12.18 -17.05
CA GLN A 187 -6.65 11.78 -17.11
C GLN A 187 -5.74 12.81 -16.43
N LYS A 188 -6.03 14.11 -16.62
CA LYS A 188 -5.33 15.16 -15.89
C LYS A 188 -5.64 15.12 -14.39
N GLU A 189 -6.92 15.01 -14.00
CA GLU A 189 -7.35 14.90 -12.59
C GLU A 189 -6.65 13.71 -11.90
N HIS A 190 -6.56 12.56 -12.56
CA HIS A 190 -5.83 11.38 -12.09
C HIS A 190 -4.32 11.65 -11.87
N LYS A 191 -3.65 12.28 -12.85
CA LYS A 191 -2.23 12.64 -12.70
C LYS A 191 -2.01 13.67 -11.59
N ASP A 192 -2.79 14.75 -11.54
CA ASP A 192 -2.70 15.80 -10.52
C ASP A 192 -2.91 15.20 -9.10
N ILE A 193 -3.69 14.13 -8.96
CA ILE A 193 -3.85 13.35 -7.72
C ILE A 193 -2.62 12.48 -7.43
N SER A 194 -2.06 11.76 -8.41
CA SER A 194 -0.86 10.95 -8.20
C SER A 194 0.34 11.80 -7.80
N ASP A 195 0.68 12.83 -8.59
CA ASP A 195 1.83 13.72 -8.36
C ASP A 195 1.77 14.34 -6.93
N LYS A 196 0.57 14.70 -6.46
CA LYS A 196 0.28 15.18 -5.09
C LYS A 196 0.59 14.12 -4.01
N TRP A 197 0.19 12.87 -4.22
CA TRP A 197 0.42 11.78 -3.27
C TRP A 197 1.86 11.28 -3.28
N ASP A 198 2.49 11.22 -4.45
CA ASP A 198 3.87 10.79 -4.62
C ASP A 198 4.83 11.82 -4.01
N LYS A 199 4.56 13.12 -4.17
CA LYS A 199 5.23 14.15 -3.39
C LYS A 199 5.06 13.94 -1.88
N LYS A 200 3.83 13.66 -1.40
CA LYS A 200 3.57 13.46 0.03
C LYS A 200 4.30 12.23 0.60
N ILE A 201 4.50 11.19 -0.21
CA ILE A 201 5.32 10.01 0.15
C ILE A 201 6.81 10.40 0.21
N ALA A 202 7.30 11.22 -0.71
CA ALA A 202 8.67 11.75 -0.67
C ALA A 202 8.93 12.65 0.56
N ASP A 203 8.05 13.63 0.80
CA ASP A 203 8.10 14.53 1.97
C ASP A 203 8.12 13.71 3.29
N PHE A 204 7.28 12.66 3.38
CA PHE A 204 7.23 11.75 4.54
C PHE A 204 8.52 10.93 4.71
N ASN A 205 9.08 10.38 3.63
CA ASN A 205 10.34 9.65 3.70
C ASN A 205 11.49 10.56 4.15
N GLU A 206 11.61 11.77 3.61
CA GLU A 206 12.65 12.73 4.02
C GLU A 206 12.55 13.10 5.51
N GLU A 207 11.33 13.18 6.06
CA GLU A 207 11.11 13.34 7.49
C GLU A 207 11.52 12.12 8.33
N GLU A 208 11.14 10.92 7.93
CA GLU A 208 11.49 9.70 8.68
C GLU A 208 13.00 9.39 8.59
N ASP A 209 13.65 9.67 7.46
CA ASP A 209 15.10 9.51 7.31
C ASP A 209 15.88 10.50 8.20
N LYS A 210 15.37 11.74 8.40
CA LYS A 210 15.94 12.66 9.42
C LYS A 210 15.81 12.09 10.83
N LYS A 211 14.63 11.58 11.20
CA LYS A 211 14.36 10.96 12.53
C LYS A 211 15.20 9.70 12.76
N TYR A 212 15.45 8.91 11.70
CA TYR A 212 16.32 7.74 11.75
C TYR A 212 17.80 8.12 11.93
N ASN A 213 18.29 9.13 11.22
CA ASN A 213 19.64 9.66 11.41
C ASN A 213 19.85 10.23 12.82
N GLU A 214 18.84 10.93 13.38
CA GLU A 214 18.85 11.33 14.80
C GLU A 214 18.92 10.15 15.76
N LEU A 215 18.23 9.04 15.47
CA LEU A 215 18.30 7.81 16.27
C LEU A 215 19.71 7.20 16.21
N LEU A 216 20.29 7.07 15.02
CA LEU A 216 21.66 6.57 14.85
C LEU A 216 22.71 7.46 15.53
N GLN A 217 22.55 8.79 15.50
CA GLN A 217 23.42 9.70 16.25
C GLN A 217 23.35 9.44 17.76
N LYS A 218 22.14 9.34 18.33
CA LYS A 218 21.95 9.04 19.77
C LYS A 218 22.54 7.68 20.13
N GLN A 219 22.39 6.67 19.26
CA GLN A 219 22.99 5.34 19.46
C GLN A 219 24.52 5.38 19.45
N LYS A 220 25.13 6.23 18.62
CA LYS A 220 26.58 6.48 18.63
C LYS A 220 27.04 7.22 19.89
N GLU A 221 26.31 8.25 20.31
CA GLU A 221 26.59 8.98 21.55
C GLU A 221 26.54 8.06 22.80
N GLU A 222 25.58 7.11 22.85
CA GLU A 222 25.56 6.05 23.87
C GLU A 222 26.79 5.14 23.81
N GLN A 223 27.22 4.72 22.60
CA GLN A 223 28.41 3.86 22.42
C GLN A 223 29.71 4.58 22.81
N ASP A 224 29.84 5.87 22.51
CA ASP A 224 31.03 6.65 22.85
C ASP A 224 31.07 6.99 24.35
N HIS A 225 29.93 7.31 24.98
CA HIS A 225 29.81 7.40 26.44
C HIS A 225 30.14 6.06 27.13
N PHE A 226 29.71 4.93 26.56
CA PHE A 226 30.05 3.60 27.09
C PHE A 226 31.58 3.37 27.10
N LYS A 227 32.28 3.72 26.01
CA LYS A 227 33.74 3.66 25.93
C LYS A 227 34.40 4.57 26.97
N GLU A 228 33.94 5.81 27.11
CA GLU A 228 34.46 6.76 28.10
C GLU A 228 34.27 6.22 29.54
N GLN A 229 33.10 5.67 29.85
CA GLN A 229 32.78 5.08 31.16
C GLN A 229 33.70 3.89 31.50
N TRP A 230 34.00 3.00 30.55
CA TRP A 230 34.90 1.86 30.78
C TRP A 230 36.39 2.25 30.77
N ASN A 231 36.75 3.38 30.16
CA ASN A 231 38.10 3.94 30.19
C ASN A 231 38.41 4.68 31.51
N ASP A 232 37.42 5.11 32.29
CA ASP A 232 37.64 5.79 33.58
C ASP A 232 38.23 4.85 34.66
N PRO A 233 39.46 5.12 35.17
CA PRO A 233 40.06 4.33 36.25
C PRO A 233 39.23 4.31 37.55
N ASN A 234 38.35 5.29 37.77
CA ASN A 234 37.45 5.29 38.92
C ASN A 234 36.31 4.27 38.77
N TYR A 235 35.80 4.07 37.55
CA TYR A 235 34.80 3.04 37.25
C TYR A 235 35.38 1.62 37.41
N LEU A 236 36.65 1.41 37.05
CA LEU A 236 37.35 0.13 37.23
C LEU A 236 37.77 -0.16 38.69
N ARG A 237 37.80 0.87 39.56
CA ARG A 237 38.22 0.77 40.98
C ARG A 237 37.52 -0.32 41.82
N PRO A 238 36.24 -0.71 41.61
CA PRO A 238 35.61 -1.81 42.35
C PRO A 238 36.22 -3.19 42.06
N PHE A 239 36.82 -3.38 40.89
CA PHE A 239 37.45 -4.64 40.46
C PHE A 239 38.88 -4.78 41.00
N ASN A 240 39.60 -3.66 41.16
CA ASN A 240 41.00 -3.59 41.63
C ASN A 240 41.18 -3.81 43.15
N LYS A 241 40.28 -4.58 43.80
CA LYS A 241 40.34 -4.86 45.23
C LYS A 241 41.06 -6.19 45.48
N PRO A 242 42.24 -6.21 46.13
CA PRO A 242 42.96 -7.46 46.41
C PRO A 242 42.16 -8.35 47.37
N SER A 243 42.31 -9.66 47.25
CA SER A 243 41.66 -10.61 48.16
C SER A 243 42.14 -10.42 49.61
N PRO A 244 41.27 -10.65 50.61
CA PRO A 244 41.70 -10.77 52.00
C PRO A 244 42.83 -11.79 52.20
N LYS A 245 42.90 -12.84 51.37
CA LYS A 245 43.98 -13.84 51.39
C LYS A 245 45.32 -13.25 50.94
N LEU A 246 45.34 -12.47 49.85
CA LEU A 246 46.54 -11.79 49.36
C LEU A 246 47.03 -10.75 50.38
N MET A 247 46.10 -9.97 50.95
CA MET A 247 46.41 -9.02 52.04
C MET A 247 47.03 -9.73 53.26
N GLN A 248 46.47 -10.87 53.68
CA GLN A 248 47.00 -11.65 54.80
C GLN A 248 48.40 -12.22 54.51
N LEU A 249 48.67 -12.69 53.28
CA LEU A 249 50.01 -13.16 52.90
C LEU A 249 51.04 -12.03 52.91
N ARG A 250 50.69 -10.83 52.44
CA ARG A 250 51.55 -9.63 52.54
C ARG A 250 51.80 -9.20 53.98
N GLU A 251 50.82 -9.33 54.85
CA GLU A 251 50.97 -9.08 56.29
C GLU A 251 51.92 -10.09 56.95
N GLN A 252 51.81 -11.38 56.61
CA GLN A 252 52.71 -12.44 57.09
C GLN A 252 54.15 -12.28 56.56
N GLU A 253 54.31 -11.93 55.27
CA GLU A 253 55.59 -11.57 54.65
C GLU A 253 56.28 -10.45 55.45
N LYS A 254 55.56 -9.35 55.70
CA LYS A 254 56.03 -8.20 56.47
C LYS A 254 56.38 -8.56 57.92
N ALA A 255 55.52 -9.32 58.60
CA ALA A 255 55.76 -9.74 59.98
C ALA A 255 57.03 -10.60 60.12
N MET A 256 57.26 -11.54 59.19
CA MET A 256 58.46 -12.38 59.20
C MET A 256 59.73 -11.61 58.81
N ALA A 257 59.64 -10.62 57.91
CA ALA A 257 60.76 -9.72 57.61
C ALA A 257 61.16 -8.87 58.84
N ILE A 258 60.19 -8.30 59.56
CA ILE A 258 60.42 -7.60 60.84
C ILE A 258 61.04 -8.53 61.89
N SER A 259 60.59 -9.79 61.92
CA SER A 259 61.11 -10.84 62.81
C SER A 259 62.46 -11.42 62.35
N ARG A 260 63.11 -10.81 61.35
CA ARG A 260 64.40 -11.22 60.75
C ARG A 260 64.43 -12.63 60.16
N MET A 261 63.27 -13.24 59.89
CA MET A 261 63.16 -14.59 59.30
C MET A 261 63.18 -14.52 57.76
N TYR A 262 64.25 -13.94 57.20
CA TYR A 262 64.30 -13.51 55.80
C TYR A 262 64.00 -14.61 54.77
N GLN A 263 64.44 -15.85 54.99
CA GLN A 263 64.12 -16.97 54.08
C GLN A 263 62.62 -17.23 54.02
N LYS A 264 61.94 -17.35 55.18
CA LYS A 264 60.48 -17.56 55.21
C LYS A 264 59.70 -16.37 54.63
N ALA A 265 60.22 -15.14 54.79
CA ALA A 265 59.66 -13.95 54.16
C ALA A 265 59.80 -14.01 52.63
N LYS A 266 60.94 -14.45 52.09
CA LYS A 266 61.12 -14.71 50.65
C LYS A 266 60.15 -15.78 50.14
N ASP A 267 59.96 -16.86 50.91
CA ASP A 267 59.05 -17.96 50.54
C ASP A 267 57.58 -17.48 50.50
N MET A 268 57.13 -16.70 51.50
CA MET A 268 55.80 -16.07 51.45
C MET A 268 55.67 -15.01 50.37
N LYS A 269 56.72 -14.23 50.08
CA LYS A 269 56.71 -13.29 48.97
C LYS A 269 56.44 -13.99 47.64
N MET A 270 57.12 -15.11 47.35
CA MET A 270 56.89 -15.87 46.12
C MET A 270 55.44 -16.39 46.01
N VAL A 271 54.82 -16.79 47.12
CA VAL A 271 53.41 -17.20 47.17
C VAL A 271 52.46 -16.02 46.99
N ALA A 272 52.76 -14.86 47.59
CA ALA A 272 51.96 -13.64 47.46
C ALA A 272 52.06 -13.02 46.05
N ASP A 273 53.26 -12.95 45.47
CA ASP A 273 53.51 -12.47 44.10
C ASP A 273 52.78 -13.36 43.08
N LYS A 274 52.81 -14.70 43.25
CA LYS A 274 52.04 -15.63 42.42
C LYS A 274 50.54 -15.42 42.56
N LEU A 275 50.01 -15.36 43.78
CA LEU A 275 48.58 -15.14 44.02
C LEU A 275 48.12 -13.79 43.47
N GLN A 276 48.96 -12.75 43.54
CA GLN A 276 48.68 -11.45 42.95
C GLN A 276 48.53 -11.53 41.42
N LYS A 277 49.41 -12.27 40.72
CA LYS A 277 49.27 -12.48 39.27
C LYS A 277 47.97 -13.23 38.93
N GLU A 278 47.63 -14.25 39.71
CA GLU A 278 46.37 -15.02 39.56
C GLU A 278 45.13 -14.13 39.79
N GLU A 279 45.13 -13.31 40.85
CA GLU A 279 44.01 -12.39 41.17
C GLU A 279 43.87 -11.24 40.15
N THR A 280 44.97 -10.68 39.64
CA THR A 280 44.93 -9.66 38.58
C THR A 280 44.36 -10.22 37.27
N ALA A 281 44.77 -11.42 36.84
CA ALA A 281 44.24 -12.04 35.62
C ALA A 281 42.74 -12.36 35.76
N LEU A 282 42.30 -12.84 36.92
CA LEU A 282 40.88 -13.08 37.20
C LEU A 282 40.06 -11.78 37.27
N ALA A 283 40.64 -10.68 37.77
CA ALA A 283 40.01 -9.36 37.75
C ALA A 283 39.84 -8.83 36.32
N GLN A 284 40.87 -8.96 35.46
CA GLN A 284 40.81 -8.60 34.04
C GLN A 284 39.76 -9.42 33.28
N GLN A 285 39.72 -10.75 33.46
CA GLN A 285 38.68 -11.59 32.85
C GLN A 285 37.27 -11.19 33.30
N LYS A 286 37.11 -10.79 34.57
CA LYS A 286 35.82 -10.33 35.11
C LYS A 286 35.41 -8.96 34.55
N ILE A 287 36.36 -8.04 34.35
CA ILE A 287 36.15 -6.75 33.68
C ILE A 287 35.65 -7.00 32.25
N ALA A 288 36.39 -7.77 31.45
CA ALA A 288 36.05 -8.07 30.06
C ALA A 288 34.64 -8.67 29.91
N ARG A 289 34.31 -9.72 30.69
CA ARG A 289 32.99 -10.36 30.66
C ARG A 289 31.85 -9.43 31.10
N GLN A 290 32.09 -8.50 32.01
CA GLN A 290 31.07 -7.53 32.44
C GLN A 290 30.83 -6.48 31.35
N MET A 291 31.91 -5.98 30.73
CA MET A 291 31.87 -5.03 29.61
C MET A 291 31.14 -5.64 28.40
N GLU A 292 31.51 -6.85 28.00
CA GLU A 292 30.87 -7.64 26.93
C GLU A 292 29.35 -7.79 27.16
N LEU A 293 28.94 -8.16 28.38
CA LEU A 293 27.54 -8.36 28.76
C LEU A 293 26.74 -7.05 28.79
N GLU A 294 27.34 -5.93 29.18
CA GLU A 294 26.68 -4.63 29.15
C GLU A 294 26.61 -4.03 27.73
N TRP A 295 27.66 -4.23 26.92
CA TRP A 295 27.69 -3.88 25.49
C TRP A 295 26.62 -4.65 24.70
N GLY A 296 26.56 -5.98 24.84
CA GLY A 296 25.56 -6.81 24.18
C GLY A 296 24.12 -6.38 24.52
N ARG A 297 23.85 -6.07 25.80
CA ARG A 297 22.55 -5.51 26.23
C ARG A 297 22.27 -4.12 25.67
N MET A 298 23.28 -3.32 25.38
CA MET A 298 23.10 -2.01 24.75
C MET A 298 22.76 -2.18 23.28
N MET A 299 23.55 -2.96 22.53
CA MET A 299 23.30 -3.27 21.12
C MET A 299 21.92 -3.93 20.92
N GLU A 300 21.51 -4.84 21.81
CA GLU A 300 20.16 -5.43 21.81
C GLU A 300 19.04 -4.38 21.93
N ARG A 301 19.19 -3.35 22.78
CA ARG A 301 18.21 -2.25 22.87
C ARG A 301 18.21 -1.41 21.60
N GLN A 302 19.39 -0.99 21.15
CA GLN A 302 19.56 -0.16 19.96
C GLN A 302 18.94 -0.83 18.71
N GLU A 303 19.15 -2.14 18.55
CA GLU A 303 18.56 -2.94 17.47
C GLU A 303 17.04 -3.09 17.60
N ASN A 304 16.53 -3.36 18.82
CA ASN A 304 15.08 -3.40 19.05
C ASN A 304 14.40 -2.05 18.78
N ASP A 305 15.08 -0.93 19.02
CA ASP A 305 14.54 0.40 18.73
C ASP A 305 14.60 0.75 17.24
N ARG A 306 15.63 0.28 16.49
CA ARG A 306 15.63 0.34 15.02
C ARG A 306 14.45 -0.42 14.41
N LYS A 307 14.17 -1.64 14.87
CA LYS A 307 13.03 -2.46 14.38
C LYS A 307 11.67 -1.82 14.66
N LYS A 308 11.49 -1.22 15.85
CA LYS A 308 10.27 -0.44 16.17
C LYS A 308 10.10 0.76 15.24
N PHE A 309 11.20 1.44 14.90
CA PHE A 309 11.18 2.57 13.99
C PHE A 309 10.80 2.16 12.57
N GLN A 310 11.44 1.13 12.02
CA GLN A 310 11.13 0.56 10.69
C GLN A 310 9.65 0.15 10.59
N TYR A 311 9.17 -0.66 11.53
CA TYR A 311 7.77 -1.08 11.59
C TYR A 311 6.77 0.10 11.73
N HIS A 312 7.17 1.19 12.40
CA HIS A 312 6.35 2.40 12.44
C HIS A 312 6.30 3.10 11.07
N ARG A 313 7.46 3.31 10.43
CA ARG A 313 7.58 3.91 9.10
C ARG A 313 6.76 3.14 8.06
N GLU A 314 6.96 1.82 7.99
CA GLU A 314 6.22 0.91 7.10
C GLU A 314 4.70 1.03 7.28
N LYS A 315 4.23 0.99 8.54
CA LYS A 315 2.80 1.11 8.85
C LYS A 315 2.22 2.47 8.42
N GLN A 316 2.95 3.56 8.63
CA GLN A 316 2.50 4.91 8.22
C GLN A 316 2.52 5.04 6.69
N LEU A 317 3.56 4.55 6.02
CA LEU A 317 3.69 4.55 4.56
C LEU A 317 2.55 3.75 3.91
N SER A 318 2.21 2.58 4.45
CA SER A 318 1.05 1.77 4.04
C SER A 318 -0.28 2.52 4.19
N VAL A 319 -0.48 3.29 5.27
CA VAL A 319 -1.67 4.15 5.44
C VAL A 319 -1.70 5.30 4.42
N ILE A 320 -0.56 5.89 4.08
CA ILE A 320 -0.45 6.93 3.04
C ILE A 320 -0.76 6.35 1.65
N GLN A 321 -0.25 5.15 1.33
CA GLN A 321 -0.54 4.44 0.08
C GLN A 321 -2.01 4.04 -0.03
N ALA A 322 -2.62 3.51 1.04
CA ALA A 322 -4.05 3.19 1.07
C ALA A 322 -4.90 4.44 0.78
N GLN A 323 -4.54 5.61 1.34
CA GLN A 323 -5.26 6.85 1.05
C GLN A 323 -4.99 7.39 -0.38
N LYS A 324 -3.80 7.18 -0.97
CA LYS A 324 -3.58 7.43 -2.41
C LYS A 324 -4.57 6.62 -3.25
N GLN A 325 -4.74 5.32 -2.96
CA GLN A 325 -5.65 4.43 -3.68
C GLN A 325 -7.14 4.82 -3.49
N ILE A 326 -7.54 5.25 -2.29
CA ILE A 326 -8.90 5.79 -2.04
C ILE A 326 -9.16 7.05 -2.87
N ASP A 327 -8.18 7.95 -2.99
CA ASP A 327 -8.29 9.21 -3.74
C ASP A 327 -8.30 8.98 -5.27
N LEU A 328 -7.56 8.00 -5.81
CA LEU A 328 -7.48 7.71 -7.25
C LEU A 328 -8.70 6.95 -7.78
N LYS A 329 -9.18 5.93 -7.05
CA LYS A 329 -10.25 5.00 -7.46
C LYS A 329 -11.51 5.66 -8.07
N PRO A 330 -12.01 6.82 -7.60
CA PRO A 330 -13.13 7.51 -8.25
C PRO A 330 -12.82 8.00 -9.67
N THR A 331 -11.58 8.43 -9.94
CA THR A 331 -11.16 8.92 -11.27
C THR A 331 -10.92 7.77 -12.25
N GLU A 332 -10.28 6.69 -11.81
CA GLU A 332 -10.12 5.43 -12.56
C GLU A 332 -11.47 4.86 -12.99
N ASN A 333 -12.44 4.77 -12.05
CA ASN A 333 -13.79 4.30 -12.34
C ASN A 333 -14.50 5.19 -13.36
N ALA A 334 -14.28 6.52 -13.32
CA ALA A 334 -14.85 7.44 -14.30
C ALA A 334 -14.18 7.31 -15.68
N ILE A 335 -12.86 7.09 -15.73
CA ILE A 335 -12.11 6.80 -16.97
C ILE A 335 -12.61 5.49 -17.60
N ASN A 336 -12.71 4.42 -16.81
CA ASN A 336 -13.15 3.11 -17.29
C ASN A 336 -14.64 3.11 -17.71
N GLN A 337 -15.48 3.93 -17.08
CA GLN A 337 -16.84 4.22 -17.56
C GLN A 337 -16.89 4.96 -18.91
N ILE A 338 -15.86 5.73 -19.29
CA ILE A 338 -15.78 6.36 -20.62
C ILE A 338 -15.17 5.38 -21.63
N LYS A 339 -14.11 4.62 -21.28
CA LYS A 339 -13.54 3.54 -22.11
C LYS A 339 -14.66 2.59 -22.59
N THR A 340 -15.46 2.07 -21.66
CA THR A 340 -16.57 1.15 -21.96
C THR A 340 -17.67 1.80 -22.82
N LYS A 341 -18.06 3.04 -22.56
CA LYS A 341 -19.04 3.78 -23.38
C LYS A 341 -18.53 4.06 -24.80
N LYS A 342 -17.22 4.25 -25.00
CA LYS A 342 -16.60 4.41 -26.32
C LYS A 342 -16.66 3.10 -27.13
N GLY A 343 -16.40 1.96 -26.49
CA GLY A 343 -16.60 0.64 -27.12
C GLY A 343 -18.07 0.37 -27.48
N LEU A 344 -19.00 0.76 -26.61
CA LEU A 344 -20.43 0.58 -26.86
C LEU A 344 -20.96 1.44 -28.02
N LEU A 345 -20.42 2.65 -28.21
CA LEU A 345 -20.77 3.55 -29.32
C LEU A 345 -20.45 2.96 -30.70
N GLY A 346 -19.28 2.32 -30.86
CA GLY A 346 -18.94 1.59 -32.10
C GLY A 346 -19.75 0.31 -32.31
N SER A 347 -20.52 -0.12 -31.31
CA SER A 347 -21.30 -1.37 -31.31
C SER A 347 -22.80 -1.15 -31.58
N THR A 348 -23.21 0.03 -32.07
CA THR A 348 -24.59 0.30 -32.51
C THR A 348 -24.94 -0.41 -33.84
N LYS A 349 -24.50 -1.67 -34.02
CA LYS A 349 -25.26 -2.62 -34.84
C LYS A 349 -26.66 -2.66 -34.25
N GLN A 350 -27.68 -2.45 -35.07
CA GLN A 350 -29.05 -2.24 -34.59
C GLN A 350 -29.51 -3.43 -33.72
N SER A 351 -29.42 -3.27 -32.40
CA SER A 351 -30.16 -4.07 -31.43
C SER A 351 -31.61 -3.90 -31.80
N SER A 352 -32.18 -4.92 -32.45
CA SER A 352 -33.50 -4.86 -33.04
C SER A 352 -34.50 -4.34 -32.00
N LEU A 353 -35.46 -3.52 -32.45
CA LEU A 353 -36.59 -3.08 -31.63
C LEU A 353 -37.50 -4.29 -31.36
N THR A 354 -37.01 -5.20 -30.52
CA THR A 354 -37.74 -6.33 -29.97
C THR A 354 -38.73 -5.74 -28.97
N ILE A 355 -39.88 -5.34 -29.50
CA ILE A 355 -40.99 -4.74 -28.78
C ILE A 355 -41.31 -5.65 -27.59
N THR A 356 -40.98 -5.20 -26.37
CA THR A 356 -41.23 -5.93 -25.12
C THR A 356 -42.70 -5.86 -24.74
N ARG A 357 -43.49 -6.58 -25.53
CA ARG A 357 -44.68 -7.28 -25.06
C ARG A 357 -44.26 -8.26 -23.95
N SER A 358 -45.24 -8.72 -23.15
CA SER A 358 -45.08 -9.78 -22.14
C SER A 358 -43.97 -9.55 -21.09
N ALA A 359 -44.31 -8.83 -20.02
CA ALA A 359 -43.62 -8.94 -18.74
C ALA A 359 -43.96 -10.28 -18.03
N GLN A 360 -43.68 -11.41 -18.69
CA GLN A 360 -44.17 -12.75 -18.31
C GLN A 360 -43.12 -13.87 -18.42
N GLU A 361 -41.84 -13.61 -18.16
CA GLU A 361 -40.85 -14.69 -18.04
C GLU A 361 -39.80 -14.44 -16.96
N ASN A 362 -40.27 -14.22 -15.73
CA ASN A 362 -39.48 -14.39 -14.52
C ASN A 362 -40.33 -15.00 -13.38
N ALA A 363 -41.12 -16.01 -13.74
CA ALA A 363 -41.83 -16.90 -12.83
C ALA A 363 -41.05 -18.22 -12.60
N ILE A 364 -39.72 -18.19 -12.72
CA ILE A 364 -38.87 -19.35 -12.41
C ILE A 364 -38.84 -19.53 -10.90
N GLU A 365 -39.59 -20.54 -10.46
CA GLU A 365 -39.45 -21.25 -9.20
C GLU A 365 -39.25 -20.37 -7.94
N ALA A 366 -40.32 -19.72 -7.50
CA ALA A 366 -40.44 -19.17 -6.16
C ALA A 366 -40.41 -20.29 -5.10
N GLN A 367 -39.22 -20.84 -4.83
CA GLN A 367 -39.00 -21.84 -3.79
C GLN A 367 -39.54 -21.30 -2.47
N SER A 368 -40.36 -22.11 -1.79
CA SER A 368 -41.01 -21.73 -0.54
C SER A 368 -40.03 -21.07 0.43
N PRO A 369 -40.45 -20.04 1.22
CA PRO A 369 -39.62 -19.49 2.31
C PRO A 369 -39.08 -20.57 3.26
N ARG A 370 -39.80 -21.69 3.40
CA ARG A 370 -39.39 -22.88 4.16
C ARG A 370 -38.21 -23.64 3.54
N THR A 371 -38.06 -23.59 2.22
CA THR A 371 -36.94 -24.15 1.45
C THR A 371 -35.72 -23.25 1.53
N HIS A 372 -35.89 -21.93 1.37
CA HIS A 372 -34.82 -20.95 1.62
C HIS A 372 -34.31 -21.02 3.08
N GLN A 373 -35.19 -21.16 4.06
CA GLN A 373 -34.80 -21.35 5.47
C GLN A 373 -34.00 -22.65 5.69
N LYS A 374 -34.36 -23.74 4.99
CA LYS A 374 -33.55 -24.98 4.99
C LYS A 374 -32.17 -24.77 4.37
N TYR A 375 -32.06 -24.11 3.21
CA TYR A 375 -30.77 -23.82 2.58
C TYR A 375 -29.90 -22.87 3.41
N ALA A 376 -30.50 -21.90 4.11
CA ALA A 376 -29.79 -21.02 5.04
C ALA A 376 -29.22 -21.78 6.25
N MET A 377 -29.97 -22.73 6.80
CA MET A 377 -29.45 -23.65 7.83
C MET A 377 -28.35 -24.56 7.26
N PHE A 378 -28.53 -25.12 6.07
CA PHE A 378 -27.53 -26.00 5.43
C PHE A 378 -26.22 -25.27 5.07
N ARG A 379 -26.27 -23.97 4.76
CA ARG A 379 -25.08 -23.11 4.57
C ARG A 379 -24.44 -22.63 5.88
N SER A 380 -25.18 -22.58 6.99
CA SER A 380 -24.65 -22.15 8.30
C SER A 380 -24.22 -23.29 9.21
N GLU A 381 -24.60 -24.54 8.91
CA GLU A 381 -24.14 -25.75 9.61
C GLU A 381 -22.67 -26.09 9.27
N LYS A 382 -21.75 -25.26 9.79
CA LYS A 382 -20.29 -25.47 9.70
C LYS A 382 -19.90 -26.77 10.41
N LYS A 383 -19.87 -27.87 9.65
CA LYS A 383 -19.22 -29.13 10.05
C LYS A 383 -17.80 -28.82 10.53
N LYS A 384 -17.56 -28.99 11.82
CA LYS A 384 -16.20 -28.94 12.39
C LYS A 384 -15.46 -30.22 12.03
N THR A 385 -15.06 -30.34 10.76
CA THR A 385 -14.00 -31.26 10.33
C THR A 385 -12.71 -30.82 11.00
N LYS A 386 -12.45 -31.37 12.19
CA LYS A 386 -11.10 -31.37 12.77
C LYS A 386 -10.19 -32.09 11.76
N LEU A 387 -9.17 -31.41 11.25
CA LEU A 387 -7.96 -32.13 10.89
C LEU A 387 -7.30 -32.56 12.21
N ASP A 388 -7.10 -33.85 12.39
CA ASP A 388 -6.21 -34.38 13.43
C ASP A 388 -4.76 -34.24 12.96
N VAL A 389 -4.23 -33.02 13.01
CA VAL A 389 -2.81 -32.79 12.73
C VAL A 389 -2.02 -33.29 13.93
N GLN A 390 -1.52 -34.52 13.82
CA GLN A 390 -0.56 -35.09 14.77
C GLN A 390 0.65 -34.14 14.89
N PRO A 391 1.00 -33.66 16.10
CA PRO A 391 2.15 -32.77 16.26
C PRO A 391 3.45 -33.51 15.93
N VAL A 392 4.24 -32.95 15.03
CA VAL A 392 5.55 -33.50 14.63
C VAL A 392 6.45 -33.57 15.86
N LYS A 393 6.91 -34.78 16.17
CA LYS A 393 7.80 -35.05 17.31
C LYS A 393 9.23 -34.66 16.97
N ASN A 394 9.56 -33.38 17.09
CA ASN A 394 10.95 -32.89 17.15
C ASN A 394 11.37 -32.79 18.63
N PRO A 395 12.16 -33.74 19.17
CA PRO A 395 12.41 -33.85 20.60
C PRO A 395 13.67 -33.09 21.03
N VAL A 396 13.70 -31.77 20.79
CA VAL A 396 14.85 -30.92 21.19
C VAL A 396 14.35 -29.61 21.82
N LEU A 397 15.09 -29.13 22.83
CA LEU A 397 14.94 -27.83 23.48
C LEU A 397 13.62 -27.56 24.24
N THR A 398 13.40 -28.25 25.36
CA THR A 398 13.19 -27.56 26.66
C THR A 398 13.27 -28.51 27.85
N THR A 399 13.56 -27.93 29.03
CA THR A 399 13.89 -28.59 30.32
C THR A 399 15.31 -29.20 30.40
N GLY A 400 16.08 -28.99 31.48
CA GLY A 400 15.79 -28.05 32.57
C GLY A 400 16.90 -27.84 33.62
N ARG A 401 16.96 -26.60 34.12
CA ARG A 401 16.88 -26.25 35.54
C ARG A 401 17.47 -27.24 36.57
N ARG A 402 18.75 -27.01 36.92
CA ARG A 402 19.28 -26.96 38.30
C ARG A 402 19.10 -28.19 39.22
N SER A 403 20.21 -28.91 39.45
CA SER A 403 20.51 -29.52 40.77
C SER A 403 22.03 -29.72 40.97
N GLN A 404 22.45 -29.94 42.22
CA GLN A 404 23.85 -30.18 42.63
C GLN A 404 24.09 -31.67 42.86
N THR A 405 25.34 -32.14 42.68
CA THR A 405 25.89 -33.26 43.49
C THR A 405 27.43 -33.25 43.51
N LYS A 406 28.03 -34.07 44.39
CA LYS A 406 29.48 -34.12 44.67
C LYS A 406 30.06 -35.53 44.47
N SER A 407 31.12 -35.66 43.67
CA SER A 407 32.18 -36.68 43.76
C SER A 407 33.31 -36.33 42.77
N LYS A 408 34.63 -36.41 42.97
CA LYS A 408 35.58 -36.98 43.97
C LYS A 408 36.34 -38.22 43.46
N THR A 409 37.64 -38.05 43.12
CA THR A 409 38.75 -39.06 42.98
C THR A 409 38.53 -40.18 41.93
N GLN A 410 39.45 -40.57 41.03
CA GLN A 410 40.91 -40.83 41.06
C GLN A 410 41.55 -40.51 39.68
N THR A 411 42.85 -40.26 39.41
CA THR A 411 44.17 -40.80 39.86
C THR A 411 44.77 -41.92 38.99
N THR A 412 45.57 -41.55 37.98
CA THR A 412 46.78 -42.24 37.42
C THR A 412 47.56 -41.17 36.61
N LYS A 413 48.89 -40.95 36.67
CA LYS A 413 50.15 -41.73 36.82
C LYS A 413 50.87 -42.02 35.49
N SER A 414 51.83 -41.13 35.17
CA SER A 414 53.08 -41.27 34.40
C SER A 414 53.88 -39.98 34.71
N GLN A 415 55.16 -39.88 35.12
CA GLN A 415 56.32 -40.78 35.14
C GLN A 415 56.71 -41.33 33.77
N ALA A 416 57.93 -41.16 33.25
CA ALA A 416 59.23 -40.88 33.88
C ALA A 416 60.03 -39.81 33.07
N ASN A 417 60.81 -38.89 33.64
CA ASN A 417 62.12 -39.01 34.33
C ASN A 417 63.36 -38.97 33.39
N SER A 418 64.10 -37.86 33.41
CA SER A 418 65.56 -37.83 33.21
C SER A 418 66.15 -36.56 33.85
N SER A 419 67.45 -36.53 34.14
CA SER A 419 68.10 -35.52 34.97
C SER A 419 69.53 -35.20 34.51
N ARG A 420 69.99 -33.95 34.75
CA ARG A 420 71.42 -33.67 35.02
C ARG A 420 71.71 -32.30 35.64
N GLN A 421 72.80 -32.28 36.40
CA GLN A 421 73.52 -31.11 36.93
C GLN A 421 74.29 -30.39 35.78
N SER A 422 74.95 -29.22 35.92
CA SER A 422 75.48 -28.57 37.14
C SER A 422 75.87 -27.08 36.95
N GLN A 423 75.60 -26.26 37.98
CA GLN A 423 76.36 -25.06 38.39
C GLN A 423 76.57 -23.91 37.33
N PRO A 424 77.42 -22.86 37.53
CA PRO A 424 76.85 -21.51 37.63
C PRO A 424 77.58 -20.38 36.87
N LYS A 425 76.84 -19.45 36.25
CA LYS A 425 77.40 -18.14 35.87
C LYS A 425 76.41 -17.00 36.12
N GLU A 426 76.93 -15.96 36.78
CA GLU A 426 76.36 -14.61 36.74
C GLU A 426 76.71 -13.94 35.39
N THR A 427 76.17 -12.75 35.14
CA THR A 427 76.44 -11.91 33.96
C THR A 427 75.83 -12.41 32.64
N GLN A 428 74.51 -12.65 32.65
CA GLN A 428 73.68 -12.49 31.45
C GLN A 428 72.27 -12.03 31.87
N LYS A 429 71.91 -10.79 31.52
CA LYS A 429 70.64 -10.17 31.95
C LYS A 429 70.07 -9.10 31.01
N GLN A 430 70.55 -9.08 29.76
CA GLN A 430 70.05 -8.19 28.70
C GLN A 430 69.58 -8.98 27.47
N SER A 431 70.16 -10.15 27.18
CA SER A 431 69.74 -11.00 26.04
C SER A 431 68.38 -11.65 26.20
N THR A 432 67.94 -11.96 27.43
CA THR A 432 66.62 -12.59 27.68
C THR A 432 65.46 -11.61 27.50
N GLU A 433 65.72 -10.30 27.47
CA GLU A 433 64.70 -9.28 27.22
C GLU A 433 64.54 -9.06 25.71
N GLU A 434 65.64 -9.11 24.95
CA GLU A 434 65.62 -9.19 23.47
C GLU A 434 64.96 -10.49 22.98
N GLU A 435 65.29 -11.65 23.54
CA GLU A 435 64.71 -12.96 23.18
C GLU A 435 63.19 -13.00 23.40
N ASN A 436 62.72 -12.41 24.52
CA ASN A 436 61.29 -12.35 24.83
C ASN A 436 60.55 -11.28 24.00
N GLN A 437 61.21 -10.18 23.63
CA GLN A 437 60.66 -9.16 22.73
C GLN A 437 60.59 -9.65 21.28
N GLN A 438 61.57 -10.45 20.84
CA GLN A 438 61.56 -11.08 19.52
C GLN A 438 60.45 -12.15 19.42
N GLN A 439 60.20 -12.92 20.49
CA GLN A 439 59.07 -13.85 20.55
C GLN A 439 57.70 -13.14 20.58
N GLU A 440 57.59 -11.98 21.25
CA GLU A 440 56.37 -11.17 21.23
C GLU A 440 56.11 -10.56 19.84
N GLN A 441 57.17 -10.17 19.11
CA GLN A 441 57.08 -9.70 17.73
C GLN A 441 56.71 -10.82 16.74
N GLU A 442 57.28 -12.01 16.89
CA GLU A 442 56.94 -13.19 16.08
C GLU A 442 55.47 -13.62 16.28
N GLN A 443 54.98 -13.61 17.53
CA GLN A 443 53.57 -13.86 17.84
C GLN A 443 52.62 -12.78 17.31
N GLN A 444 53.04 -11.51 17.29
CA GLN A 444 52.26 -10.43 16.69
C GLN A 444 52.17 -10.57 15.16
N GLN A 445 53.25 -11.01 14.51
CA GLN A 445 53.28 -11.27 13.07
C GLN A 445 52.47 -12.52 12.67
N GLU A 446 52.47 -13.57 13.50
CA GLU A 446 51.58 -14.74 13.33
C GLU A 446 50.09 -14.35 13.45
N GLN A 447 49.75 -13.42 14.36
CA GLN A 447 48.40 -12.89 14.51
C GLN A 447 47.95 -12.03 13.31
N GLU A 448 48.83 -11.18 12.79
CA GLU A 448 48.57 -10.34 11.61
C GLU A 448 48.34 -11.21 10.35
N GLN A 449 49.18 -12.24 10.15
CA GLN A 449 49.02 -13.20 9.05
C GLN A 449 47.75 -14.05 9.16
N GLN A 450 47.32 -14.39 10.39
CA GLN A 450 46.06 -15.09 10.63
C GLN A 450 44.84 -14.21 10.31
N GLN A 451 44.93 -12.91 10.56
CA GLN A 451 43.88 -11.94 10.24
C GLN A 451 43.80 -11.63 8.73
N GLU A 452 44.94 -11.59 8.04
CA GLU A 452 44.99 -11.49 6.56
C GLU A 452 44.37 -12.74 5.89
N GLN A 453 44.59 -13.94 6.46
CA GLN A 453 43.98 -15.18 5.98
C GLN A 453 42.47 -15.25 6.23
N GLU A 454 41.97 -14.73 7.36
CA GLU A 454 40.53 -14.63 7.64
C GLU A 454 39.85 -13.64 6.67
N GLN A 455 40.52 -12.53 6.35
CA GLN A 455 40.04 -11.54 5.38
C GLN A 455 40.00 -12.07 3.93
N GLN A 456 40.99 -12.88 3.52
CA GLN A 456 40.95 -13.57 2.22
C GLN A 456 39.80 -14.59 2.12
N GLN A 457 39.44 -15.27 3.21
CA GLN A 457 38.27 -16.16 3.22
C GLN A 457 36.94 -15.40 3.14
N GLU A 458 36.86 -14.20 3.75
CA GLU A 458 35.66 -13.35 3.64
C GLU A 458 35.50 -12.80 2.20
N GLU A 459 36.59 -12.44 1.52
CA GLU A 459 36.58 -12.01 0.12
C GLU A 459 36.26 -13.15 -0.86
N GLU A 460 36.83 -14.36 -0.66
CA GLU A 460 36.52 -15.55 -1.47
C GLU A 460 35.04 -15.96 -1.35
N GLN A 461 34.47 -15.89 -0.13
CA GLN A 461 33.07 -16.18 0.13
C GLN A 461 32.11 -15.13 -0.48
N GLN A 462 32.55 -13.87 -0.54
CA GLN A 462 31.81 -12.79 -1.20
C GLN A 462 31.80 -12.95 -2.72
N GLN A 463 32.92 -13.37 -3.34
CA GLN A 463 32.98 -13.71 -4.76
C GLN A 463 32.16 -14.96 -5.11
N GLU A 464 32.14 -15.98 -4.25
CA GLU A 464 31.28 -17.17 -4.44
C GLU A 464 29.78 -16.79 -4.39
N GLN A 465 29.40 -15.85 -3.52
CA GLN A 465 28.03 -15.35 -3.44
C GLN A 465 27.64 -14.51 -4.68
N GLU A 466 28.50 -13.60 -5.13
CA GLU A 466 28.26 -12.77 -6.32
C GLU A 466 28.19 -13.64 -7.60
N HIS A 467 29.00 -14.70 -7.69
CA HIS A 467 28.92 -15.67 -8.78
C HIS A 467 27.62 -16.51 -8.75
N GLN A 468 27.11 -16.85 -7.56
CA GLN A 468 25.85 -17.57 -7.41
C GLN A 468 24.64 -16.70 -7.78
N GLU A 469 24.68 -15.40 -7.49
CA GLU A 469 23.63 -14.44 -7.89
C GLU A 469 23.62 -14.26 -9.43
N GLN A 470 24.79 -14.09 -10.04
CA GLN A 470 24.95 -14.04 -11.50
C GLN A 470 24.51 -15.32 -12.22
N GLN A 471 24.67 -16.50 -11.59
CA GLN A 471 24.17 -17.76 -12.13
C GLN A 471 22.63 -17.86 -12.08
N GLN A 472 21.98 -17.33 -11.05
CA GLN A 472 20.51 -17.24 -11.00
C GLN A 472 19.94 -16.25 -12.01
N GLU A 473 20.61 -15.10 -12.23
CA GLU A 473 20.22 -14.15 -13.28
C GLU A 473 20.30 -14.79 -14.68
N GLN A 474 21.30 -15.65 -14.91
CA GLN A 474 21.46 -16.38 -16.18
C GLN A 474 20.40 -17.49 -16.38
N GLU A 475 20.06 -18.27 -15.34
CA GLU A 475 18.92 -19.22 -15.42
C GLU A 475 17.59 -18.47 -15.67
N GLN A 476 17.41 -17.28 -15.10
CA GLN A 476 16.19 -16.49 -15.25
C GLN A 476 16.02 -15.96 -16.68
N GLN A 477 17.10 -15.50 -17.33
CA GLN A 477 17.09 -15.12 -18.75
C GLN A 477 16.85 -16.30 -19.70
N GLU A 478 17.38 -17.50 -19.41
CA GLU A 478 17.13 -18.70 -20.21
C GLU A 478 15.67 -19.17 -20.08
N GLN A 479 15.07 -19.01 -18.90
CA GLN A 479 13.66 -19.30 -18.65
C GLN A 479 12.73 -18.30 -19.38
N GLU A 480 13.07 -17.01 -19.39
CA GLU A 480 12.32 -15.98 -20.12
C GLU A 480 12.38 -16.19 -21.65
N GLN A 481 13.51 -16.67 -22.19
CA GLN A 481 13.60 -17.07 -23.61
C GLN A 481 12.73 -18.29 -23.94
N GLN A 482 12.66 -19.31 -23.07
CA GLN A 482 11.78 -20.47 -23.29
C GLN A 482 10.29 -20.11 -23.23
N GLU A 483 9.91 -19.08 -22.47
CA GLU A 483 8.52 -18.60 -22.44
C GLU A 483 8.18 -17.80 -23.71
N GLN A 484 9.11 -17.01 -24.26
CA GLN A 484 8.93 -16.39 -25.58
C GLN A 484 8.82 -17.43 -26.71
N GLU A 485 9.68 -18.44 -26.73
CA GLU A 485 9.68 -19.47 -27.79
C GLU A 485 8.39 -20.32 -27.77
N GLN A 486 7.77 -20.52 -26.60
CA GLN A 486 6.43 -21.12 -26.49
C GLN A 486 5.32 -20.19 -26.99
N GLN A 487 5.34 -18.89 -26.67
CA GLN A 487 4.36 -17.93 -27.18
C GLN A 487 4.45 -17.75 -28.70
N GLU A 488 5.63 -17.91 -29.31
CA GLU A 488 5.77 -17.88 -30.77
C GLU A 488 5.24 -19.19 -31.43
N GLN A 489 5.38 -20.34 -30.77
CA GLN A 489 4.77 -21.60 -31.25
C GLN A 489 3.23 -21.58 -31.16
N GLU A 490 2.62 -21.12 -30.05
CA GLU A 490 1.15 -21.01 -29.95
C GLU A 490 0.55 -20.06 -31.00
N GLN A 491 1.30 -19.05 -31.44
CA GLN A 491 0.88 -18.16 -32.53
C GLN A 491 1.01 -18.78 -33.93
N GLN A 492 1.91 -19.74 -34.13
CA GLN A 492 2.08 -20.45 -35.41
C GLN A 492 1.13 -21.65 -35.57
N GLU A 493 0.65 -22.28 -34.49
CA GLU A 493 -0.32 -23.39 -34.56
C GLU A 493 -1.79 -22.97 -34.80
N GLN A 494 -2.10 -21.68 -35.02
CA GLN A 494 -3.46 -21.24 -35.38
C GLN A 494 -3.68 -20.86 -36.86
N PRO A 495 -3.81 -21.87 -37.75
CA PRO A 495 -4.58 -21.73 -38.98
C PRO A 495 -5.76 -22.73 -39.13
N GLU A 496 -6.72 -22.39 -40.00
CA GLU A 496 -7.64 -23.33 -40.70
C GLU A 496 -8.59 -24.24 -39.89
N THR A 497 -9.44 -23.69 -39.01
CA THR A 497 -10.62 -24.44 -38.47
C THR A 497 -11.99 -23.73 -38.55
N ASN A 498 -12.09 -22.54 -39.15
CA ASN A 498 -13.28 -21.67 -39.00
C ASN A 498 -14.10 -21.40 -40.28
N GLU A 499 -13.89 -22.13 -41.38
CA GLU A 499 -14.55 -21.86 -42.68
C GLU A 499 -15.59 -22.92 -43.13
N GLN A 500 -16.01 -23.85 -42.24
CA GLN A 500 -16.86 -24.99 -42.64
C GLN A 500 -18.14 -25.23 -41.80
N ASN A 501 -18.66 -24.22 -41.09
CA ASN A 501 -19.76 -24.43 -40.13
C ASN A 501 -20.91 -23.39 -40.16
N GLN A 502 -21.18 -22.75 -41.30
CA GLN A 502 -22.29 -21.78 -41.45
C GLN A 502 -23.50 -22.29 -42.28
N GLU A 503 -23.45 -23.48 -42.89
CA GLU A 503 -24.44 -23.92 -43.88
C GLU A 503 -25.62 -24.75 -43.33
N ASN A 504 -25.77 -24.91 -42.00
CA ASN A 504 -26.56 -26.01 -41.44
C ASN A 504 -27.53 -25.66 -40.28
N GLN A 505 -28.09 -24.44 -40.26
CA GLN A 505 -29.10 -24.02 -39.27
C GLN A 505 -30.29 -23.23 -39.87
N ASN A 506 -30.97 -23.79 -40.87
CA ASN A 506 -32.17 -23.17 -41.45
C ASN A 506 -33.28 -24.18 -41.81
N GLU A 507 -33.63 -25.10 -40.90
CA GLU A 507 -34.82 -25.94 -41.08
C GLU A 507 -35.39 -26.49 -39.75
N GLN A 508 -36.39 -25.80 -39.16
CA GLN A 508 -37.58 -26.42 -38.54
C GLN A 508 -38.58 -25.38 -38.02
N ILE A 509 -39.88 -25.62 -38.29
CA ILE A 509 -41.06 -24.88 -37.84
C ILE A 509 -42.14 -25.93 -37.50
N THR A 510 -43.17 -25.55 -36.72
CA THR A 510 -44.35 -26.34 -36.25
C THR A 510 -44.08 -27.22 -35.00
N GLU A 511 -45.07 -27.56 -34.14
CA GLU A 511 -46.54 -27.45 -34.28
C GLU A 511 -47.31 -27.35 -32.94
N GLY A 512 -48.42 -26.56 -32.91
CA GLY A 512 -49.55 -26.70 -31.97
C GLY A 512 -49.37 -26.28 -30.48
N ASN A 513 -50.41 -26.28 -29.63
CA ASN A 513 -51.87 -26.11 -29.84
C ASN A 513 -52.57 -25.86 -28.48
N ASN A 514 -53.75 -25.19 -28.46
CA ASN A 514 -54.83 -25.08 -27.42
C ASN A 514 -54.50 -25.27 -25.89
N ASP A 515 -55.04 -24.50 -24.94
CA ASP A 515 -56.50 -24.35 -24.69
C ASP A 515 -56.85 -23.22 -23.69
N ALA A 516 -58.16 -22.97 -23.48
CA ALA A 516 -58.73 -22.02 -22.49
C ALA A 516 -59.42 -22.80 -21.31
N PRO A 517 -60.17 -22.21 -20.33
CA PRO A 517 -60.68 -20.83 -20.17
C PRO A 517 -60.80 -20.28 -18.71
N GLN A 518 -61.59 -19.20 -18.55
CA GLN A 518 -62.33 -18.70 -17.37
C GLN A 518 -61.73 -17.62 -16.41
N VAL A 519 -62.53 -16.56 -16.30
CA VAL A 519 -62.58 -15.44 -15.32
C VAL A 519 -63.40 -15.85 -14.08
N PRO A 520 -63.32 -15.21 -12.87
CA PRO A 520 -63.74 -13.80 -12.70
C PRO A 520 -63.15 -12.96 -11.52
N ALA A 521 -63.65 -11.72 -11.44
CA ALA A 521 -63.89 -10.89 -10.24
C ALA A 521 -62.71 -10.23 -9.48
N ILE A 522 -62.39 -9.00 -9.92
CA ILE A 522 -62.48 -7.74 -9.13
C ILE A 522 -62.34 -7.86 -7.59
N ASN A 523 -61.32 -7.22 -7.01
CA ASN A 523 -61.49 -6.24 -5.92
C ASN A 523 -60.21 -5.44 -5.61
N ASN A 524 -60.39 -4.18 -5.20
CA ASN A 524 -59.34 -3.26 -4.78
C ASN A 524 -59.80 -2.62 -3.44
N PRO A 525 -59.00 -2.70 -2.37
CA PRO A 525 -58.57 -1.47 -1.69
C PRO A 525 -57.05 -1.52 -1.37
N LEU A 526 -56.27 -0.43 -1.34
CA LEU A 526 -56.46 0.94 -0.83
C LEU A 526 -56.21 1.10 0.69
N ASN A 527 -55.11 1.82 0.99
CA ASN A 527 -54.84 2.67 2.17
C ASN A 527 -54.44 2.08 3.54
N LYS A 528 -53.60 2.89 4.21
CA LYS A 528 -53.41 3.06 5.67
C LYS A 528 -52.77 1.90 6.45
N LEU A 529 -52.26 2.06 7.68
CA LEU A 529 -51.71 3.18 8.50
C LEU A 529 -51.39 2.54 9.88
N MET A 530 -50.76 3.30 10.77
CA MET A 530 -50.49 2.99 12.18
C MET A 530 -49.24 2.12 12.40
N ASP A 531 -48.27 2.48 13.25
CA ASP A 531 -48.14 3.35 14.45
C ASP A 531 -47.97 2.50 15.72
N ASP A 532 -46.75 2.62 16.28
CA ASP A 532 -46.48 2.85 17.71
C ASP A 532 -46.63 1.69 18.73
N VAL A 533 -45.97 1.89 19.89
CA VAL A 533 -46.01 1.13 21.17
C VAL A 533 -45.56 -0.36 21.13
N THR A 534 -44.85 -0.95 22.11
CA THR A 534 -44.58 -0.61 23.53
C THR A 534 -43.26 -1.23 24.02
N ASP A 535 -42.63 -0.63 25.03
CA ASP A 535 -41.65 -1.25 25.96
C ASP A 535 -42.39 -1.92 27.15
N PRO A 536 -41.88 -2.97 27.83
CA PRO A 536 -41.57 -2.77 29.27
C PRO A 536 -40.51 -3.67 29.97
N LEU A 537 -39.85 -3.08 30.99
CA LEU A 537 -39.39 -3.58 32.31
C LEU A 537 -39.22 -5.09 32.61
N VAL A 538 -38.06 -5.46 33.22
CA VAL A 538 -37.83 -6.58 34.20
C VAL A 538 -36.35 -6.55 34.70
N THR A 539 -35.88 -6.90 35.93
CA THR A 539 -36.33 -6.84 37.36
C THR A 539 -35.07 -6.87 38.28
N ASP A 540 -35.22 -6.62 39.61
CA ASP A 540 -34.17 -6.70 40.65
C ASP A 540 -33.43 -8.06 40.82
N GLY A 541 -32.26 -8.02 41.48
CA GLY A 541 -31.53 -9.20 42.01
C GLY A 541 -30.50 -8.86 43.11
N GLN A 542 -30.33 -9.71 44.14
CA GLN A 542 -29.62 -9.36 45.39
C GLN A 542 -28.42 -10.27 45.78
N LYS A 543 -27.31 -9.65 46.27
CA LYS A 543 -26.35 -10.18 47.30
C LYS A 543 -25.53 -11.47 46.93
N PRO A 544 -24.59 -11.97 47.78
CA PRO A 544 -23.97 -11.44 49.01
C PRO A 544 -22.42 -11.48 49.15
N ALA A 545 -21.90 -10.54 49.96
CA ALA A 545 -20.80 -10.62 50.96
C ALA A 545 -19.58 -11.59 50.84
N SER A 546 -18.37 -11.00 50.78
CA SER A 546 -17.16 -11.32 51.59
C SER A 546 -16.00 -10.35 51.22
N GLY A 547 -14.94 -10.10 52.00
CA GLY A 547 -14.64 -10.54 53.37
C GLY A 547 -13.13 -10.63 53.69
N ALA A 548 -12.39 -9.52 53.73
CA ALA A 548 -10.96 -9.50 54.08
C ALA A 548 -10.54 -8.22 54.86
N GLN A 549 -9.43 -8.28 55.61
CA GLN A 549 -8.95 -7.22 56.51
C GLN A 549 -7.44 -6.93 56.35
N SER A 550 -6.99 -5.81 56.96
CA SER A 550 -5.60 -5.54 57.40
C SER A 550 -4.60 -4.98 56.33
N PRO A 551 -3.43 -4.42 56.72
CA PRO A 551 -3.33 -3.27 57.65
C PRO A 551 -2.19 -2.24 57.34
N LYS A 552 -2.24 -1.09 58.03
CA LYS A 552 -1.11 -0.23 58.51
C LYS A 552 -0.15 0.47 57.52
N SER A 553 -0.03 1.79 57.72
CA SER A 553 1.09 2.66 57.30
C SER A 553 2.37 2.46 58.16
N PRO A 554 3.53 2.91 57.67
CA PRO A 554 4.15 4.17 58.15
C PRO A 554 4.54 5.10 56.98
N GLN A 555 4.50 6.44 57.03
CA GLN A 555 5.10 7.41 57.96
C GLN A 555 6.63 7.55 57.84
N SER A 556 7.12 8.51 57.04
CA SER A 556 8.31 9.35 57.34
C SER A 556 8.55 10.53 56.36
N GLN A 557 8.85 11.69 56.94
CA GLN A 557 9.90 12.70 56.59
C GLN A 557 10.22 12.93 55.09
N LYS A 558 9.99 14.08 54.43
CA LYS A 558 10.31 15.52 54.70
C LYS A 558 11.82 15.89 54.76
N SER A 559 12.35 16.30 53.60
CA SER A 559 13.54 17.15 53.35
C SER A 559 13.32 17.77 51.94
N VAL A 560 13.27 19.07 51.60
CA VAL A 560 13.97 20.33 51.95
C VAL A 560 15.49 20.35 51.80
N SER A 561 15.95 20.48 50.54
CA SER A 561 17.09 21.30 50.08
C SER A 561 17.27 21.15 48.55
N SER A 562 17.94 22.01 47.77
CA SER A 562 17.86 23.47 47.60
C SER A 562 19.01 23.94 46.67
N SER A 563 18.85 23.80 45.34
CA SER A 563 19.68 24.42 44.27
C SER A 563 19.03 24.07 42.92
N LYS A 564 18.74 24.95 41.96
CA LYS A 564 19.15 26.34 41.65
C LYS A 564 20.53 26.50 40.98
N SER A 565 20.63 25.99 39.76
CA SER A 565 21.51 26.52 38.70
C SER A 565 20.71 26.62 37.39
N SER A 566 21.00 27.64 36.57
CA SER A 566 20.39 27.85 35.25
C SER A 566 21.44 27.67 34.15
N PRO A 567 21.07 27.21 32.94
CA PRO A 567 22.02 26.98 31.87
C PRO A 567 22.63 28.28 31.33
N LYS A 568 23.89 28.23 30.90
CA LYS A 568 24.52 29.26 30.06
C LYS A 568 24.35 28.89 28.59
N SER A 569 23.78 29.79 27.79
CA SER A 569 23.74 29.65 26.33
C SER A 569 25.15 29.74 25.71
N PRO A 570 25.39 29.08 24.56
CA PRO A 570 26.66 29.17 23.84
C PRO A 570 26.89 30.54 23.19
N LYS A 571 28.13 30.77 22.75
CA LYS A 571 28.64 32.05 22.23
C LYS A 571 28.83 31.97 20.72
N SER A 572 28.25 32.90 19.97
CA SER A 572 28.32 32.92 18.49
C SER A 572 29.76 33.10 17.96
N PRO A 573 30.11 32.48 16.81
CA PRO A 573 31.39 32.72 16.13
C PRO A 573 31.41 34.09 15.42
N GLN A 574 32.61 34.62 15.19
CA GLN A 574 32.83 35.82 14.39
C GLN A 574 33.03 35.47 12.90
N ALA A 575 32.59 36.35 12.01
CA ALA A 575 32.91 36.26 10.58
C ALA A 575 34.36 36.71 10.31
N PRO A 576 35.04 36.16 9.27
CA PRO A 576 36.37 36.60 8.87
C PRO A 576 36.32 37.95 8.14
N SER A 577 37.32 38.79 8.39
CA SER A 577 37.58 40.03 7.63
C SER A 577 38.54 39.78 6.48
N SER A 578 38.28 40.37 5.32
CA SER A 578 39.09 40.24 4.11
C SER A 578 40.52 40.78 4.25
N GLN A 579 41.48 40.10 3.61
CA GLN A 579 42.61 40.70 2.92
C GLN A 579 43.06 39.81 1.77
#